data_AF-A0A327HF63-F1
#
_entry.id   AF-A0A327HF63-F1
#
_cell.length_a   1.000
_cell.length_b   1.000
_cell.length_c   1.000
_cell.angle_alpha   90.00
_cell.angle_beta   90.00
_cell.angle_gamma   90.00
#
_symmetry.space_group_name_H-M   'P 1'
#
loop_
_entity.id
_entity.type
_entity.pdbx_description
1 polymer ?
#
loop_
_entity_poly.entity_id
_entity_poly.type
_entity_poly.pdbx_seq_one_letter_code
_entity_poly.pdbx_strand_id
1 'polypeptide(L)'
;MNINELELNRGFFQFTLPYRWQYWIGWVFGVILILAGVVSPILSLIGLLLVGLCSPGSLEADLHKVRSAAPQPEDLEKEALEKGYSIDSWWMGRTSYTPTADPSDWILTAPGPTTWNENQYLPHGDGTPLPEHPYNVGTPRPATLSTYGIMMTLFVIGVCIATFYGVEESTPEEDLSFLPYVALGIGVIWTLIGYFQYKMQRQMADTPTSLVRSVAVGNPELVGQVRPSKSGVLRVVVDGHPNRVIPNCVQFNWVYEVKIRETTTDSEGKKQTREYWKTIRQDNGGVPFILNDGTGGILVDPTSFKRLDMGQYLKRWESNHADSLTKELGMEFASRLFTGGNIIKHRWTVYALRIGNPVYLLGTTRSRPQEELQNEGLDGTLQNTLLEVVGEDAPGIKATLQRGTELANIGRMRSSFEVMLIPLCLTLGGLILTLMNL
;
A
#
# COMPACT_ATOMS: atom_id res chain seq x y z
N MET A 1 2.18 2.83 -24.58
CA MET A 1 0.76 2.43 -24.54
C MET A 1 0.00 3.58 -23.93
N ASN A 2 -1.00 4.09 -24.63
CA ASN A 2 -1.83 5.19 -24.14
C ASN A 2 -2.94 4.62 -23.24
N ILE A 3 -3.43 5.39 -22.26
CA ILE A 3 -4.54 4.97 -21.40
C ILE A 3 -5.82 4.72 -22.20
N ASN A 4 -6.04 5.45 -23.29
CA ASN A 4 -7.21 5.29 -24.17
C ASN A 4 -7.20 3.97 -24.95
N GLU A 5 -6.05 3.31 -25.06
CA GLU A 5 -5.90 2.00 -25.70
C GLU A 5 -6.10 0.84 -24.71
N LEU A 6 -6.17 1.15 -23.40
CA LEU A 6 -6.25 0.16 -22.34
C LEU A 6 -7.71 -0.16 -22.01
N GLU A 7 -8.10 -1.43 -22.18
CA GLU A 7 -9.39 -1.91 -21.67
C GLU A 7 -9.34 -2.01 -20.15
N LEU A 8 -10.03 -1.08 -19.48
CA LEU A 8 -10.14 -1.05 -18.02
C LEU A 8 -11.10 -2.11 -17.46
N ASN A 9 -11.97 -2.68 -18.29
CA ASN A 9 -12.85 -3.79 -17.93
C ASN A 9 -12.35 -5.09 -18.56
N ARG A 10 -11.75 -5.95 -17.75
CA ARG A 10 -11.05 -7.16 -18.24
C ARG A 10 -11.93 -8.41 -18.37
N GLY A 11 -13.23 -8.29 -18.11
CA GLY A 11 -14.16 -9.41 -18.26
C GLY A 11 -13.82 -10.62 -17.37
N PHE A 12 -13.95 -11.83 -17.91
CA PHE A 12 -13.85 -13.06 -17.12
C PHE A 12 -12.41 -13.49 -16.81
N PHE A 13 -11.53 -13.56 -17.83
CA PHE A 13 -10.18 -14.08 -17.68
C PHE A 13 -9.13 -13.17 -18.31
N GLN A 14 -8.04 -12.90 -17.58
CA GLN A 14 -6.88 -12.19 -18.09
C GLN A 14 -5.59 -12.97 -17.81
N PHE A 15 -4.86 -13.29 -18.87
CA PHE A 15 -3.49 -13.77 -18.74
C PHE A 15 -2.56 -12.61 -18.37
N THR A 16 -1.83 -12.79 -17.27
CA THR A 16 -0.92 -11.81 -16.68
C THR A 16 0.50 -12.36 -16.62
N LEU A 17 1.47 -11.50 -16.93
CA LEU A 17 2.91 -11.79 -16.86
C LEU A 17 3.60 -10.80 -15.93
N PRO A 18 4.68 -11.21 -15.25
CA PRO A 18 5.45 -10.30 -14.41
C PRO A 18 6.02 -9.11 -15.20
N TYR A 19 6.12 -7.95 -14.55
CA TYR A 19 6.73 -6.75 -15.14
C TYR A 19 8.07 -6.37 -14.48
N ARG A 20 8.41 -6.95 -13.32
CA ARG A 20 9.72 -6.77 -12.68
C ARG A 20 10.60 -7.99 -12.91
N TRP A 21 11.88 -7.75 -13.19
CA TRP A 21 12.85 -8.82 -13.49
C TRP A 21 12.96 -9.87 -12.38
N GLN A 22 12.88 -9.46 -11.11
CA GLN A 22 12.93 -10.38 -9.96
C GLN A 22 11.78 -11.41 -9.97
N TYR A 23 10.60 -11.01 -10.42
CA TYR A 23 9.43 -11.89 -10.48
C TYR A 23 9.49 -12.81 -11.70
N TRP A 24 10.16 -12.40 -12.78
CA TRP A 24 10.41 -13.26 -13.94
C TRP A 24 11.24 -14.50 -13.57
N ILE A 25 12.24 -14.35 -12.70
CA ILE A 25 13.06 -15.49 -12.24
C ILE A 25 12.18 -16.53 -11.54
N GLY A 26 11.36 -16.09 -10.57
CA GLY A 26 10.45 -16.99 -9.85
C GLY A 26 9.38 -17.59 -10.75
N TRP A 27 8.86 -16.82 -11.70
CA TRP A 27 7.83 -17.26 -12.63
C TRP A 27 8.34 -18.35 -13.59
N VAL A 28 9.50 -18.14 -14.23
CA VAL A 28 10.12 -19.13 -15.14
C VAL A 28 10.50 -20.39 -14.39
N PHE A 29 11.11 -20.25 -13.21
CA PHE A 29 11.43 -21.40 -12.35
C PHE A 29 10.17 -22.16 -11.95
N GLY A 30 9.09 -21.46 -11.60
CA GLY A 30 7.79 -22.06 -11.31
C GLY A 30 7.24 -22.87 -12.49
N VAL A 31 7.30 -22.34 -13.72
CA VAL A 31 6.88 -23.08 -14.92
C VAL A 31 7.70 -24.35 -15.13
N ILE A 32 9.03 -24.29 -14.94
CA ILE A 32 9.89 -25.48 -15.02
C ILE A 32 9.47 -26.54 -13.99
N LEU A 33 9.14 -26.13 -12.76
CA LEU A 33 8.67 -27.03 -11.72
C LEU A 33 7.29 -27.64 -12.03
N ILE A 34 6.38 -26.89 -12.65
CA ILE A 34 5.10 -27.42 -13.14
C ILE A 34 5.35 -28.55 -14.14
N LEU A 35 6.27 -28.36 -15.10
CA LEU A 35 6.61 -29.37 -16.10
C LEU A 35 7.34 -30.57 -15.47
N ALA A 36 8.21 -30.34 -14.47
CA ALA A 36 8.85 -31.40 -13.69
C ALA A 36 7.85 -32.20 -12.84
N GLY A 37 6.61 -31.70 -12.69
CA GLY A 37 5.48 -32.38 -12.05
C GLY A 37 5.17 -33.78 -12.56
N VAL A 38 5.55 -34.08 -13.81
CA VAL A 38 5.44 -35.43 -14.40
C VAL A 38 6.25 -36.45 -13.59
N VAL A 39 7.35 -36.03 -12.97
CA VAL A 39 8.21 -36.89 -12.14
C VAL A 39 7.73 -36.90 -10.69
N SER A 40 7.24 -35.78 -10.18
CA SER A 40 6.74 -35.68 -8.80
C SER A 40 5.63 -34.63 -8.69
N PRO A 41 4.41 -35.01 -8.28
CA PRO A 41 3.30 -34.07 -8.10
C PRO A 41 3.61 -32.93 -7.10
N ILE A 42 4.51 -33.14 -6.15
CA ILE A 42 4.91 -32.10 -5.19
C ILE A 42 5.63 -30.94 -5.91
N LEU A 43 6.43 -31.24 -6.94
CA LEU A 43 7.12 -30.21 -7.73
C LEU A 43 6.12 -29.35 -8.49
N SER A 44 5.04 -29.92 -9.04
CA SER A 44 4.02 -29.11 -9.70
C SER A 44 3.25 -28.23 -8.73
N LEU A 45 2.99 -28.66 -7.49
CA LEU A 45 2.39 -27.81 -6.46
C LEU A 45 3.28 -26.60 -6.13
N ILE A 46 4.58 -26.81 -5.94
CA ILE A 46 5.54 -25.72 -5.70
C ILE A 46 5.58 -24.78 -6.92
N GLY A 47 5.58 -25.35 -8.13
CA GLY A 47 5.55 -24.59 -9.36
C GLY A 47 4.30 -23.71 -9.50
N LEU A 48 3.11 -24.26 -9.25
CA LEU A 48 1.84 -23.52 -9.25
C LEU A 48 1.86 -22.36 -8.23
N LEU A 49 2.35 -22.62 -7.02
CA LEU A 49 2.48 -21.59 -5.98
C LEU A 49 3.41 -20.45 -6.44
N LEU A 50 4.57 -20.77 -7.01
CA LEU A 50 5.54 -19.78 -7.47
C LEU A 50 5.01 -18.93 -8.63
N VAL A 51 4.39 -19.56 -9.64
CA VAL A 51 3.78 -18.85 -10.76
C VAL A 51 2.65 -17.95 -10.27
N GLY A 52 1.80 -18.45 -9.36
CA GLY A 52 0.74 -17.68 -8.73
C GLY A 52 1.30 -16.43 -8.02
N LEU A 53 2.21 -16.61 -7.07
CA LEU A 53 2.77 -15.51 -6.26
C LEU A 53 3.56 -14.48 -7.08
N CYS A 54 4.15 -14.88 -8.21
CA CYS A 54 4.88 -13.98 -9.10
C CYS A 54 3.99 -13.30 -10.16
N SER A 55 2.74 -13.71 -10.30
CA SER A 55 1.80 -13.13 -11.26
C SER A 55 1.14 -11.87 -10.69
N PRO A 56 1.20 -10.72 -11.39
CA PRO A 56 0.61 -9.47 -10.94
C PRO A 56 -0.93 -9.48 -11.10
N GLY A 57 -1.58 -8.43 -10.59
CA GLY A 57 -3.01 -8.22 -10.84
C GLY A 57 -3.32 -8.00 -12.33
N SER A 58 -4.57 -8.23 -12.74
CA SER A 58 -5.00 -8.18 -14.15
C SER A 58 -4.67 -6.87 -14.88
N LEU A 59 -4.69 -5.73 -14.19
CA LEU A 59 -4.41 -4.41 -14.75
C LEU A 59 -3.02 -3.86 -14.38
N GLU A 60 -2.36 -4.42 -13.37
CA GLU A 60 -1.18 -3.84 -12.74
C GLU A 60 0.01 -3.69 -13.72
N ALA A 61 0.31 -4.74 -14.49
CA ALA A 61 1.42 -4.72 -15.45
C ALA A 61 1.21 -3.71 -16.58
N ASP A 62 -0.05 -3.52 -17.01
CA ASP A 62 -0.40 -2.62 -18.09
C ASP A 62 -0.45 -1.16 -17.62
N LEU A 63 -0.95 -0.90 -16.41
CA LEU A 63 -0.86 0.42 -15.79
C LEU A 63 0.58 0.84 -15.53
N HIS A 64 1.46 -0.11 -15.19
CA HIS A 64 2.89 0.15 -15.09
C HIS A 64 3.48 0.60 -16.45
N LYS A 65 3.07 -0.04 -17.57
CA LYS A 65 3.51 0.38 -18.90
C LYS A 65 3.01 1.78 -19.26
N VAL A 66 1.74 2.09 -18.96
CA VAL A 66 1.19 3.44 -19.16
C VAL A 66 2.01 4.46 -18.36
N ARG A 67 2.27 4.18 -17.09
CA ARG A 67 3.09 5.06 -16.23
C ARG A 67 4.49 5.28 -16.81
N SER A 68 5.16 4.23 -17.26
CA SER A 68 6.49 4.35 -17.84
C SER A 68 6.53 5.14 -19.16
N ALA A 69 5.39 5.30 -19.83
CA ALA A 69 5.25 6.05 -21.07
C ALA A 69 4.72 7.48 -20.86
N ALA A 70 4.22 7.82 -19.66
CA ALA A 70 3.68 9.14 -19.37
C ALA A 70 4.83 10.15 -19.20
N PRO A 71 4.78 11.31 -19.89
CA PRO A 71 5.77 12.37 -19.67
C PRO A 71 5.61 12.91 -18.26
N GLN A 72 6.72 13.09 -17.53
CA GLN A 72 6.69 13.73 -16.23
C GLN A 72 6.96 15.24 -16.39
N PRO A 73 6.26 16.11 -15.65
CA PRO A 73 6.60 17.52 -15.57
C PRO A 73 8.05 17.69 -15.08
N GLU A 74 8.76 18.71 -15.55
CA GLU A 74 10.18 18.96 -15.22
C GLU A 74 10.47 18.96 -13.70
N ASP A 75 9.53 19.44 -12.88
CA ASP A 75 9.67 19.46 -11.42
C ASP A 75 9.62 18.05 -10.81
N LEU A 76 8.78 17.17 -11.37
CA LEU A 76 8.69 15.77 -10.95
C LEU A 76 9.87 14.95 -11.50
N GLU A 77 10.42 15.31 -12.66
CA GLU A 77 11.67 14.73 -13.17
C GLU A 77 12.87 15.08 -12.29
N LYS A 78 12.99 16.35 -11.85
CA LYS A 78 14.02 16.76 -10.88
C LYS A 78 13.90 15.97 -9.58
N GLU A 79 12.67 15.83 -9.06
CA GLU A 79 12.42 15.02 -7.87
C GLU A 79 12.74 13.54 -8.12
N ALA A 80 12.45 13.00 -9.31
CA ALA A 80 12.78 11.63 -9.69
C ALA A 80 14.29 11.39 -9.81
N LEU A 81 15.06 12.37 -10.27
CA LEU A 81 16.53 12.33 -10.33
C LEU A 81 17.17 12.31 -8.93
N GLU A 82 16.50 12.88 -7.93
CA GLU A 82 16.91 12.80 -6.52
C GLU A 82 16.52 11.46 -5.85
N LYS A 83 15.73 10.61 -6.50
CA LYS A 83 15.34 9.29 -5.97
C LYS A 83 16.47 8.29 -6.17
N GLY A 84 16.63 7.40 -5.19
CA GLY A 84 17.58 6.31 -5.26
C GLY A 84 18.30 6.05 -3.94
N TYR A 85 19.40 5.32 -4.06
CA TYR A 85 20.29 4.99 -2.95
C TYR A 85 21.45 5.97 -2.92
N SER A 86 21.70 6.59 -1.76
CA SER A 86 22.83 7.49 -1.54
C SER A 86 23.61 7.06 -0.31
N ILE A 87 24.94 7.16 -0.40
CA ILE A 87 25.86 6.91 0.71
C ILE A 87 26.31 8.28 1.22
N ASP A 88 25.75 8.72 2.35
CA ASP A 88 26.08 10.02 2.96
C ASP A 88 27.45 9.96 3.65
N SER A 89 27.77 8.84 4.28
CA SER A 89 29.06 8.60 4.91
C SER A 89 29.38 7.11 4.93
N TRP A 90 30.41 6.73 4.19
CA TRP A 90 30.87 5.35 4.13
C TRP A 90 31.40 4.85 5.49
N TRP A 91 32.16 5.68 6.20
CA TRP A 91 32.79 5.31 7.48
C TRP A 91 31.78 5.19 8.64
N MET A 92 30.73 6.03 8.67
CA MET A 92 29.63 5.89 9.64
C MET A 92 28.59 4.84 9.22
N GLY A 93 28.70 4.32 7.99
CA GLY A 93 27.67 3.48 7.38
C GLY A 93 26.34 4.21 7.19
N ARG A 94 26.35 5.54 7.00
CA ARG A 94 25.15 6.34 6.77
C ARG A 94 24.72 6.22 5.32
N THR A 95 23.49 5.79 5.14
CA THR A 95 22.89 5.61 3.82
C THR A 95 21.47 6.14 3.86
N SER A 96 21.03 6.73 2.75
CA SER A 96 19.63 7.13 2.59
C SER A 96 19.06 6.51 1.32
N TYR A 97 17.81 6.06 1.42
CA TYR A 97 17.10 5.39 0.35
C TYR A 97 15.74 6.04 0.17
N THR A 98 15.51 6.55 -1.03
CA THR A 98 14.21 7.05 -1.49
C THR A 98 13.72 6.11 -2.58
N PRO A 99 12.54 5.46 -2.45
CA PRO A 99 12.04 4.57 -3.48
C PRO A 99 11.92 5.25 -4.84
N THR A 100 12.45 4.60 -5.88
CA THR A 100 12.47 5.14 -7.24
C THR A 100 11.08 5.18 -7.88
N ALA A 101 10.20 4.24 -7.52
CA ALA A 101 8.83 4.18 -8.02
C ALA A 101 7.88 3.73 -6.92
N ASP A 102 6.94 4.60 -6.54
CA ASP A 102 5.82 4.24 -5.67
C ASP A 102 4.64 3.74 -6.52
N PRO A 103 4.14 2.52 -6.30
CA PRO A 103 2.94 2.03 -6.96
C PRO A 103 1.72 2.95 -6.78
N SER A 104 1.63 3.71 -5.68
CA SER A 104 0.55 4.67 -5.39
C SER A 104 0.78 6.08 -5.92
N ASP A 105 1.81 6.30 -6.74
CA ASP A 105 1.98 7.58 -7.43
C ASP A 105 1.08 7.71 -8.67
N TRP A 106 1.04 8.90 -9.28
CA TRP A 106 0.32 9.14 -10.53
C TRP A 106 0.77 8.15 -11.64
N ILE A 107 -0.18 7.72 -12.45
CA ILE A 107 0.02 6.90 -13.67
C ILE A 107 0.12 7.80 -14.90
N LEU A 108 -0.69 8.84 -15.00
CA LEU A 108 -0.65 9.89 -16.00
C LEU A 108 0.07 11.12 -15.46
N THR A 109 0.32 12.08 -16.33
CA THR A 109 0.97 13.34 -15.97
C THR A 109 0.09 14.14 -15.00
N ALA A 110 0.61 14.41 -13.80
CA ALA A 110 -0.03 15.28 -12.82
C ALA A 110 0.24 16.75 -13.12
N PRO A 111 -0.68 17.68 -12.82
CA PRO A 111 -0.40 19.11 -12.90
C PRO A 111 0.60 19.51 -11.80
N GLY A 112 1.71 20.14 -12.19
CA GLY A 112 2.75 20.59 -11.26
C GLY A 112 2.34 21.87 -10.50
N PRO A 113 3.06 22.21 -9.40
CA PRO A 113 2.77 23.40 -8.59
C PRO A 113 2.74 24.72 -9.37
N THR A 114 3.49 24.80 -10.47
CA THR A 114 3.60 25.97 -11.34
C THR A 114 2.31 26.32 -12.08
N THR A 115 1.41 25.35 -12.27
CA THR A 115 0.13 25.54 -12.97
C THR A 115 -1.03 25.78 -12.01
N TRP A 116 -0.80 25.75 -10.69
CA TRP A 116 -1.86 25.91 -9.71
C TRP A 116 -2.25 27.38 -9.56
N ASN A 117 -3.54 27.63 -9.36
CA ASN A 117 -4.03 28.95 -8.98
C ASN A 117 -3.51 29.32 -7.58
N GLU A 118 -3.41 30.60 -7.28
CA GLU A 118 -3.13 31.06 -5.91
C GLU A 118 -4.22 30.60 -4.94
N ASN A 119 -5.49 30.76 -5.34
CA ASN A 119 -6.62 30.21 -4.62
C ASN A 119 -6.86 28.74 -5.00
N GLN A 120 -6.53 27.83 -4.08
CA GLN A 120 -6.59 26.38 -4.29
C GLN A 120 -8.01 25.82 -4.41
N TYR A 121 -9.04 26.58 -4.02
CA TYR A 121 -10.44 26.19 -4.13
C TYR A 121 -11.00 26.34 -5.55
N LEU A 122 -10.35 27.14 -6.39
CA LEU A 122 -10.80 27.39 -7.75
C LEU A 122 -10.57 26.18 -8.68
N PRO A 123 -11.36 26.07 -9.76
CA PRO A 123 -11.12 25.09 -10.81
C PRO A 123 -9.71 25.28 -11.41
N HIS A 124 -9.05 24.18 -11.73
CA HIS A 124 -7.75 24.18 -12.37
C HIS A 124 -7.90 24.32 -13.88
N GLY A 125 -7.17 25.24 -14.51
CA GLY A 125 -7.25 25.45 -15.96
C GLY A 125 -8.67 25.84 -16.40
N ASP A 126 -9.27 25.04 -17.27
CA ASP A 126 -10.63 25.20 -17.78
C ASP A 126 -11.72 24.61 -16.85
N GLY A 127 -11.33 24.03 -15.71
CA GLY A 127 -12.23 23.40 -14.76
C GLY A 127 -12.71 22.02 -15.17
N THR A 128 -12.02 21.37 -16.12
CA THR A 128 -12.20 19.96 -16.39
C THR A 128 -11.58 19.10 -15.27
N PRO A 129 -12.12 17.90 -15.00
CA PRO A 129 -11.51 16.99 -14.03
C PRO A 129 -10.09 16.61 -14.45
N LEU A 130 -9.24 16.29 -13.47
CA LEU A 130 -7.86 15.87 -13.72
C LEU A 130 -7.79 14.65 -14.66
N PRO A 131 -6.68 14.44 -15.39
CA PRO A 131 -6.57 13.35 -16.35
C PRO A 131 -6.91 11.96 -15.80
N GLU A 132 -6.50 11.64 -14.56
CA GLU A 132 -6.83 10.36 -13.90
C GLU A 132 -8.15 10.35 -13.12
N HIS A 133 -8.92 11.44 -13.17
CA HIS A 133 -10.21 11.46 -12.50
C HIS A 133 -11.13 10.39 -13.13
N PRO A 134 -11.88 9.59 -12.33
CA PRO A 134 -12.75 8.51 -12.84
C PRO A 134 -13.77 8.96 -13.89
N TYR A 135 -14.16 10.23 -13.86
CA TYR A 135 -14.99 10.84 -14.91
C TYR A 135 -14.35 10.78 -16.32
N ASN A 136 -13.02 10.91 -16.41
CA ASN A 136 -12.28 10.91 -17.67
C ASN A 136 -11.82 9.51 -18.07
N VAL A 137 -11.20 8.77 -17.15
CA VAL A 137 -10.61 7.45 -17.46
C VAL A 137 -11.59 6.29 -17.23
N GLY A 138 -12.61 6.46 -16.39
CA GLY A 138 -13.47 5.38 -15.92
C GLY A 138 -12.89 4.60 -14.74
N THR A 139 -13.75 3.80 -14.10
CA THR A 139 -13.39 2.93 -12.97
C THR A 139 -12.79 1.61 -13.48
N PRO A 140 -11.57 1.24 -13.08
CA PRO A 140 -10.99 -0.05 -13.45
C PRO A 140 -11.76 -1.22 -12.83
N ARG A 141 -12.03 -2.25 -13.64
CA ARG A 141 -12.67 -3.50 -13.23
C ARG A 141 -11.73 -4.68 -13.53
N PRO A 142 -11.04 -5.23 -12.51
CA PRO A 142 -10.14 -6.34 -12.72
C PRO A 142 -10.89 -7.58 -13.23
N ALA A 143 -10.18 -8.46 -13.93
CA ALA A 143 -10.75 -9.69 -14.46
C ALA A 143 -11.25 -10.60 -13.33
N THR A 144 -12.37 -11.30 -13.52
CA THR A 144 -12.89 -12.23 -12.51
C THR A 144 -11.82 -13.24 -12.05
N LEU A 145 -11.06 -13.79 -13.01
CA LEU A 145 -9.90 -14.64 -12.80
C LEU A 145 -8.68 -14.11 -13.59
N SER A 146 -7.51 -14.21 -13.00
CA SER A 146 -6.22 -13.92 -13.61
C SER A 146 -5.32 -15.17 -13.59
N THR A 147 -4.09 -15.06 -14.10
CA THR A 147 -3.08 -16.13 -13.93
C THR A 147 -2.93 -16.51 -12.45
N TYR A 148 -2.93 -15.53 -11.54
CA TYR A 148 -2.89 -15.77 -10.10
C TYR A 148 -4.07 -16.64 -9.65
N GLY A 149 -5.30 -16.25 -10.02
CA GLY A 149 -6.52 -16.96 -9.64
C GLY A 149 -6.52 -18.43 -10.06
N ILE A 150 -6.16 -18.71 -11.32
CA ILE A 150 -6.08 -20.08 -11.83
C ILE A 150 -5.00 -20.87 -11.10
N MET A 151 -3.78 -20.34 -11.02
CA MET A 151 -2.64 -21.07 -10.44
C MET A 151 -2.85 -21.36 -8.96
N MET A 152 -3.37 -20.39 -8.20
CA MET A 152 -3.66 -20.58 -6.77
C MET A 152 -4.85 -21.51 -6.52
N THR A 153 -5.88 -21.48 -7.37
CA THR A 153 -7.00 -22.42 -7.27
C THR A 153 -6.53 -23.85 -7.53
N LEU A 154 -5.74 -24.07 -8.59
CA LEU A 154 -5.13 -25.37 -8.89
C LEU A 154 -4.18 -25.82 -7.78
N PHE A 155 -3.38 -24.92 -7.22
CA PHE A 155 -2.51 -25.19 -6.08
C PHE A 155 -3.33 -25.67 -4.87
N VAL A 156 -4.39 -24.95 -4.49
CA VAL A 156 -5.25 -25.31 -3.36
C VAL A 156 -5.94 -26.66 -3.58
N ILE A 157 -6.49 -26.90 -4.78
CA ILE A 157 -7.08 -28.20 -5.12
C ILE A 157 -6.04 -29.31 -5.02
N GLY A 158 -4.84 -29.08 -5.55
CA GLY A 158 -3.74 -30.01 -5.50
C GLY A 158 -3.23 -30.29 -4.08
N VAL A 159 -3.21 -29.28 -3.19
CA VAL A 159 -2.92 -29.45 -1.76
C VAL A 159 -3.97 -30.32 -1.08
N CYS A 160 -5.26 -30.13 -1.38
CA CYS A 160 -6.33 -30.98 -0.85
C CYS A 160 -6.17 -32.44 -1.32
N ILE A 161 -5.87 -32.65 -2.60
CA ILE A 161 -5.63 -34.00 -3.16
C ILE A 161 -4.38 -34.63 -2.52
N ALA A 162 -3.28 -33.91 -2.40
CA ALA A 162 -2.06 -34.40 -1.76
C ALA A 162 -2.30 -34.73 -0.28
N THR A 163 -3.12 -33.94 0.41
CA THR A 163 -3.53 -34.21 1.80
C THR A 163 -4.36 -35.48 1.88
N PHE A 164 -5.31 -35.68 0.96
CA PHE A 164 -6.11 -36.91 0.89
C PHE A 164 -5.22 -38.15 0.75
N TYR A 165 -4.36 -38.19 -0.26
CA TYR A 165 -3.45 -39.31 -0.49
C TYR A 165 -2.46 -39.50 0.66
N GLY A 166 -1.93 -38.41 1.22
CA GLY A 166 -1.00 -38.48 2.36
C GLY A 166 -1.64 -39.09 3.61
N VAL A 167 -2.93 -38.85 3.85
CA VAL A 167 -3.65 -39.51 4.94
C VAL A 167 -3.94 -40.97 4.61
N GLU A 168 -4.35 -41.28 3.38
CA GLU A 168 -4.63 -42.65 2.94
C GLU A 168 -3.40 -43.56 3.01
N GLU A 169 -2.22 -43.03 2.66
CA GLU A 169 -0.94 -43.75 2.71
C GLU A 169 -0.25 -43.70 4.08
N SER A 170 -0.85 -43.02 5.07
CA SER A 170 -0.24 -42.85 6.39
C SER A 170 -0.08 -44.19 7.11
N THR A 171 1.02 -44.33 7.84
CA THR A 171 1.31 -45.52 8.66
C THR A 171 1.17 -45.17 10.14
N PRO A 172 1.00 -46.15 11.06
CA PRO A 172 0.91 -45.88 12.49
C PRO A 172 2.14 -45.16 13.08
N GLU A 173 3.30 -45.25 12.43
CA GLU A 173 4.53 -44.56 12.84
C GLU A 173 4.60 -43.12 12.31
N GLU A 174 3.94 -42.83 11.19
CA GLU A 174 3.84 -41.52 10.55
C GLU A 174 2.36 -41.12 10.41
N ASP A 175 1.71 -40.83 11.54
CA ASP A 175 0.31 -40.41 11.57
C ASP A 175 0.15 -39.01 10.95
N LEU A 176 -0.48 -38.96 9.76
CA LEU A 176 -0.76 -37.74 9.02
C LEU A 176 -2.23 -37.31 9.13
N SER A 177 -3.03 -37.95 9.98
CA SER A 177 -4.46 -37.63 10.18
C SER A 177 -4.72 -36.19 10.64
N PHE A 178 -3.70 -35.50 11.16
CA PHE A 178 -3.78 -34.10 11.54
C PHE A 178 -3.77 -33.12 10.34
N LEU A 179 -3.29 -33.53 9.16
CA LEU A 179 -3.12 -32.64 7.99
C LEU A 179 -4.44 -32.00 7.50
N PRO A 180 -5.58 -32.71 7.39
CA PRO A 180 -6.87 -32.10 7.07
C PRO A 180 -7.27 -30.97 8.02
N TYR A 181 -7.00 -31.13 9.33
CA TYR A 181 -7.31 -30.09 10.33
C TYR A 181 -6.42 -28.86 10.17
N VAL A 182 -5.15 -29.05 9.81
CA VAL A 182 -4.23 -27.95 9.48
C VAL A 182 -4.70 -27.20 8.23
N ALA A 183 -5.06 -27.93 7.17
CA ALA A 183 -5.59 -27.34 5.94
C ALA A 183 -6.87 -26.54 6.20
N LEU A 184 -7.80 -27.09 7.01
CA LEU A 184 -9.02 -26.42 7.44
C LEU A 184 -8.70 -25.16 8.26
N GLY A 185 -7.81 -25.24 9.25
CA GLY A 185 -7.42 -24.10 10.09
C GLY A 185 -6.82 -22.95 9.28
N ILE A 186 -5.89 -23.25 8.38
CA ILE A 186 -5.29 -22.27 7.46
C ILE A 186 -6.36 -21.70 6.53
N GLY A 187 -7.23 -22.54 5.96
CA GLY A 187 -8.34 -22.13 5.09
C GLY A 187 -9.28 -21.15 5.78
N VAL A 188 -9.71 -21.43 7.01
CA VAL A 188 -10.59 -20.55 7.78
C VAL A 188 -9.94 -19.19 8.04
N ILE A 189 -8.69 -19.17 8.51
CA ILE A 189 -7.95 -17.91 8.75
C ILE A 189 -7.83 -17.12 7.45
N TRP A 190 -7.46 -17.78 6.35
CA TRP A 190 -7.32 -17.13 5.05
C TRP A 190 -8.65 -16.61 4.51
N THR A 191 -9.75 -17.33 4.72
CA THR A 191 -11.11 -16.90 4.33
C THR A 191 -11.56 -15.69 5.14
N LEU A 192 -11.25 -15.63 6.44
CA LEU A 192 -11.56 -14.47 7.28
C LEU A 192 -10.79 -13.23 6.79
N ILE A 193 -9.50 -13.37 6.47
CA ILE A 193 -8.71 -12.28 5.90
C ILE A 193 -9.31 -11.85 4.54
N GLY A 194 -9.62 -12.81 3.67
CA GLY A 194 -10.25 -12.57 2.37
C GLY A 194 -11.59 -11.85 2.48
N TYR A 195 -12.40 -12.17 3.49
CA TYR A 195 -13.69 -11.53 3.74
C TYR A 195 -13.56 -10.03 4.07
N PHE A 196 -12.59 -9.66 4.92
CA PHE A 196 -12.35 -8.25 5.24
C PHE A 196 -11.81 -7.48 4.04
N GLN A 197 -10.91 -8.10 3.25
CA GLN A 197 -10.44 -7.52 2.01
C GLN A 197 -11.60 -7.32 1.03
N TYR A 198 -12.40 -8.36 0.76
CA TYR A 198 -13.59 -8.33 -0.09
C TYR A 198 -14.54 -7.19 0.28
N LYS A 199 -14.84 -7.01 1.58
CA LYS A 199 -15.69 -5.91 2.05
C LYS A 199 -15.13 -4.54 1.67
N MET A 200 -13.83 -4.33 1.85
CA MET A 200 -13.16 -3.09 1.47
C MET A 200 -13.20 -2.87 -0.04
N GLN A 201 -12.91 -3.91 -0.84
CA GLN A 201 -12.93 -3.78 -2.31
C GLN A 201 -14.32 -3.44 -2.84
N ARG A 202 -15.35 -4.06 -2.26
CA ARG A 202 -16.74 -3.84 -2.66
C ARG A 202 -17.21 -2.43 -2.30
N GLN A 203 -16.78 -1.89 -1.15
CA GLN A 203 -17.07 -0.51 -0.77
C GLN A 203 -16.51 0.49 -1.78
N MET A 204 -15.26 0.29 -2.23
CA MET A 204 -14.63 1.14 -3.25
C MET A 204 -15.28 0.98 -4.63
N ALA A 205 -15.69 -0.24 -5.00
CA ALA A 205 -16.29 -0.48 -6.31
C ALA A 205 -17.76 -0.02 -6.43
N ASP A 206 -18.51 -0.05 -5.32
CA ASP A 206 -19.94 0.29 -5.28
C ASP A 206 -20.19 1.79 -5.01
N THR A 207 -19.16 2.57 -4.63
CA THR A 207 -19.30 4.01 -4.36
C THR A 207 -18.83 4.82 -5.56
N PRO A 208 -19.69 5.63 -6.21
CA PRO A 208 -19.27 6.45 -7.33
C PRO A 208 -18.44 7.66 -6.87
N THR A 209 -17.29 7.88 -7.51
CA THR A 209 -16.49 9.10 -7.31
C THR A 209 -17.26 10.35 -7.73
N SER A 210 -17.34 11.32 -6.81
CA SER A 210 -18.00 12.61 -7.01
C SER A 210 -17.00 13.69 -7.43
N LEU A 211 -17.48 14.67 -8.21
CA LEU A 211 -16.70 15.88 -8.50
C LEU A 211 -16.77 16.86 -7.33
N VAL A 212 -15.67 17.54 -7.03
CA VAL A 212 -15.56 18.52 -5.94
C VAL A 212 -16.50 19.69 -6.17
N ARG A 213 -16.66 20.19 -7.40
CA ARG A 213 -17.58 21.31 -7.71
C ARG A 213 -19.05 21.04 -7.36
N SER A 214 -19.44 19.78 -7.24
CA SER A 214 -20.83 19.35 -7.01
C SER A 214 -20.96 18.41 -5.82
N VAL A 215 -19.97 18.38 -4.93
CA VAL A 215 -19.99 17.53 -3.75
C VAL A 215 -21.05 18.02 -2.76
N ALA A 216 -21.79 17.09 -2.19
CA ALA A 216 -22.83 17.37 -1.20
C ALA A 216 -22.43 16.84 0.19
N VAL A 217 -23.17 17.27 1.21
CA VAL A 217 -23.09 16.71 2.57
C VAL A 217 -23.48 15.23 2.52
N GLY A 218 -22.70 14.38 3.19
CA GLY A 218 -22.88 12.93 3.14
C GLY A 218 -21.56 12.19 3.16
N ASN A 219 -21.45 11.08 2.43
CA ASN A 219 -20.26 10.22 2.40
C ASN A 219 -19.67 10.08 0.99
N PRO A 220 -19.14 11.14 0.38
CA PRO A 220 -18.63 11.06 -0.98
C PRO A 220 -17.29 10.34 -1.06
N GLU A 221 -17.09 9.69 -2.21
CA GLU A 221 -15.78 9.28 -2.69
C GLU A 221 -15.17 10.42 -3.53
N LEU A 222 -13.95 10.82 -3.20
CA LEU A 222 -13.25 11.91 -3.89
C LEU A 222 -11.84 11.46 -4.28
N VAL A 223 -11.43 11.89 -5.46
CA VAL A 223 -10.08 11.65 -5.99
C VAL A 223 -9.51 12.97 -6.46
N GLY A 224 -8.30 13.29 -6.03
CA GLY A 224 -7.67 14.52 -6.46
C GLY A 224 -6.21 14.64 -6.04
N GLN A 225 -5.67 15.83 -6.27
CA GLN A 225 -4.32 16.20 -5.92
C GLN A 225 -4.29 16.95 -4.59
N VAL A 226 -3.30 16.65 -3.76
CA VAL A 226 -3.01 17.39 -2.52
C VAL A 226 -2.45 18.77 -2.86
N ARG A 227 -3.13 19.82 -2.41
CA ARG A 227 -2.70 21.22 -2.51
C ARG A 227 -2.66 21.89 -1.13
N PRO A 228 -1.86 22.96 -0.94
CA PRO A 228 -1.70 23.56 0.38
C PRO A 228 -2.99 24.29 0.81
N SER A 229 -3.40 24.11 2.07
CA SER A 229 -4.46 24.95 2.65
C SER A 229 -3.86 26.22 3.27
N LYS A 230 -4.70 27.09 3.87
CA LYS A 230 -4.20 28.20 4.70
C LYS A 230 -3.36 27.75 5.91
N SER A 231 -3.52 26.51 6.36
CA SER A 231 -2.68 25.93 7.43
C SER A 231 -1.23 25.73 6.98
N GLY A 232 -0.95 25.89 5.68
CA GLY A 232 0.38 25.78 5.11
C GLY A 232 0.81 24.34 4.94
N VAL A 233 2.11 24.11 5.08
CA VAL A 233 2.74 22.80 4.91
C VAL A 233 3.72 22.52 6.05
N LEU A 234 3.87 21.25 6.38
CA LEU A 234 4.78 20.79 7.41
C LEU A 234 6.19 20.57 6.82
N ARG A 235 7.19 21.05 7.58
CA ARG A 235 8.59 20.70 7.40
C ARG A 235 8.96 19.70 8.49
N VAL A 236 8.92 18.41 8.15
CA VAL A 236 9.09 17.31 9.11
C VAL A 236 10.56 17.10 9.39
N VAL A 237 10.99 17.35 10.62
CA VAL A 237 12.36 17.06 11.10
C VAL A 237 12.36 15.70 11.79
N VAL A 238 13.01 14.72 11.16
CA VAL A 238 13.00 13.33 11.62
C VAL A 238 14.00 13.16 12.75
N ASP A 239 13.45 12.81 13.92
CA ASP A 239 14.23 12.50 15.13
C ASP A 239 15.23 13.63 15.50
N GLY A 240 14.80 14.89 15.31
CA GLY A 240 15.54 16.11 15.69
C GLY A 240 16.83 16.38 14.91
N HIS A 241 17.11 15.64 13.82
CA HIS A 241 18.37 15.77 13.09
C HIS A 241 18.26 16.81 11.95
N PRO A 242 19.17 17.79 11.87
CA PRO A 242 19.05 18.92 10.92
C PRO A 242 19.08 18.49 9.44
N ASN A 243 19.75 17.37 9.13
CA ASN A 243 19.85 16.86 7.74
C ASN A 243 18.77 15.82 7.39
N ARG A 244 17.90 15.44 8.35
CA ARG A 244 16.79 14.51 8.08
C ARG A 244 15.49 15.29 8.07
N VAL A 245 15.29 16.04 6.99
CA VAL A 245 14.14 16.92 6.85
C VAL A 245 13.40 16.57 5.58
N ILE A 246 12.07 16.44 5.71
CA ILE A 246 11.17 16.29 4.57
C ILE A 246 10.30 17.55 4.48
N PRO A 247 10.42 18.34 3.40
CA PRO A 247 9.58 19.52 3.19
C PRO A 247 8.22 19.15 2.55
N ASN A 248 7.29 20.11 2.60
CA ASN A 248 6.02 20.09 1.87
C ASN A 248 5.12 18.89 2.23
N CYS A 249 5.10 18.47 3.50
CA CYS A 249 4.21 17.42 4.00
C CYS A 249 2.87 18.01 4.44
N VAL A 250 1.78 17.27 4.25
CA VAL A 250 0.47 17.56 4.84
C VAL A 250 0.08 16.55 5.91
N GLN A 251 0.61 15.34 5.82
CA GLN A 251 0.49 14.28 6.81
C GLN A 251 1.81 13.52 6.86
N PHE A 252 2.28 13.14 8.05
CA PHE A 252 3.45 12.29 8.19
C PHE A 252 3.32 11.30 9.34
N ASN A 253 4.11 10.23 9.24
CA ASN A 253 4.46 9.32 10.32
C ASN A 253 5.92 8.93 10.11
N TRP A 254 6.75 9.11 11.13
CA TRP A 254 8.11 8.57 11.10
C TRP A 254 8.35 7.64 12.26
N VAL A 255 9.13 6.59 11.99
CA VAL A 255 9.47 5.55 12.95
C VAL A 255 10.99 5.42 13.00
N TYR A 256 11.54 5.48 14.21
CA TYR A 256 12.93 5.17 14.53
C TYR A 256 13.01 3.79 15.16
N GLU A 257 13.77 2.92 14.52
CA GLU A 257 13.99 1.53 14.92
C GLU A 257 15.49 1.27 15.09
N VAL A 258 15.81 0.41 16.05
CA VAL A 258 17.17 -0.11 16.23
C VAL A 258 17.18 -1.61 16.00
N LYS A 259 18.23 -2.10 15.37
CA LYS A 259 18.48 -3.53 15.21
C LYS A 259 19.28 -4.00 16.41
N ILE A 260 18.69 -4.88 17.20
CA ILE A 260 19.28 -5.45 18.41
C ILE A 260 19.80 -6.85 18.06
N ARG A 261 21.04 -7.12 18.46
CA ARG A 261 21.63 -8.45 18.47
C ARG A 261 21.71 -8.94 19.90
N GLU A 262 20.97 -10.00 20.19
CA GLU A 262 21.03 -10.73 21.45
C GLU A 262 21.79 -12.04 21.24
N THR A 263 22.72 -12.33 22.13
CA THR A 263 23.43 -13.61 22.16
C THR A 263 23.07 -14.30 23.46
N THR A 264 22.27 -15.36 23.37
CA THR A 264 21.90 -16.19 24.52
C THR A 264 22.70 -17.48 24.46
N THR A 265 23.24 -17.90 25.60
CA THR A 265 23.88 -19.22 25.73
C THR A 265 22.84 -20.17 26.30
N ASP A 266 22.53 -21.22 25.56
CA ASP A 266 21.63 -22.28 26.03
C ASP A 266 22.26 -23.07 27.19
N SER A 267 21.46 -23.84 27.92
CA SER A 267 21.92 -24.71 29.01
C SER A 267 22.99 -25.72 28.57
N GLU A 268 23.07 -26.02 27.27
CA GLU A 268 24.08 -26.88 26.63
C GLU A 268 25.35 -26.12 26.16
N GLY A 269 25.50 -24.84 26.48
CA GLY A 269 26.66 -24.02 26.10
C GLY A 269 26.66 -23.55 24.64
N LYS A 270 25.61 -23.86 23.87
CA LYS A 270 25.43 -23.41 22.48
C LYS A 270 24.98 -21.95 22.44
N LYS A 271 25.74 -21.09 21.74
CA LYS A 271 25.38 -19.69 21.54
C LYS A 271 24.34 -19.56 20.43
N GLN A 272 23.18 -19.02 20.76
CA GLN A 272 22.17 -18.60 19.79
C GLN A 272 22.23 -17.08 19.63
N THR A 273 22.29 -16.62 18.37
CA THR A 273 22.26 -15.19 18.06
C THR A 273 20.93 -14.87 17.40
N ARG A 274 20.16 -13.97 18.01
CA ARG A 274 18.91 -13.47 17.45
C ARG A 274 19.09 -12.01 17.07
N GLU A 275 18.67 -11.66 15.86
CA GLU A 275 18.62 -10.28 15.40
C GLU A 275 17.17 -9.88 15.12
N TYR A 276 16.74 -8.76 15.68
CA TYR A 276 15.40 -8.21 15.41
C TYR A 276 15.41 -6.69 15.48
N TRP A 277 14.44 -6.07 14.81
CA TRP A 277 14.22 -4.63 14.87
C TRP A 277 13.27 -4.30 16.00
N LYS A 278 13.57 -3.24 16.76
CA LYS A 278 12.74 -2.72 17.83
C LYS A 278 12.49 -1.22 17.61
N THR A 279 11.22 -0.83 17.59
CA THR A 279 10.82 0.58 17.56
C THR A 279 11.18 1.26 18.87
N ILE A 280 11.88 2.38 18.78
CA ILE A 280 12.33 3.17 19.94
C ILE A 280 11.56 4.48 20.05
N ARG A 281 11.35 5.16 18.92
CA ARG A 281 10.57 6.39 18.86
C ARG A 281 9.74 6.42 17.59
N GLN A 282 8.63 7.12 17.66
CA GLN A 282 7.79 7.43 16.52
C GLN A 282 7.13 8.77 16.77
N ASP A 283 6.76 9.45 15.71
CA ASP A 283 6.00 10.69 15.76
C ASP A 283 5.11 10.78 14.53
N ASN A 284 3.97 11.43 14.69
CA ASN A 284 3.00 11.61 13.63
C ASN A 284 2.34 12.98 13.76
N GLY A 285 1.84 13.48 12.65
CA GLY A 285 1.15 14.74 12.62
C GLY A 285 0.60 15.05 11.25
N GLY A 286 -0.33 15.99 11.20
CA GLY A 286 -0.95 16.43 9.97
C GLY A 286 -1.50 17.83 10.10
N VAL A 287 -1.69 18.46 8.95
CA VAL A 287 -2.41 19.72 8.78
C VAL A 287 -3.47 19.53 7.70
N PRO A 288 -4.60 20.23 7.79
CA PRO A 288 -5.60 20.21 6.74
C PRO A 288 -4.99 20.60 5.38
N PHE A 289 -5.46 19.98 4.31
CA PHE A 289 -5.02 20.26 2.95
C PHE A 289 -6.21 20.42 2.01
N ILE A 290 -5.98 20.97 0.83
CA ILE A 290 -7.01 21.08 -0.21
C ILE A 290 -6.88 19.90 -1.15
N LEU A 291 -7.91 19.07 -1.25
CA LEU A 291 -8.02 18.09 -2.33
C LEU A 291 -8.60 18.81 -3.54
N ASN A 292 -7.84 18.88 -4.63
CA ASN A 292 -8.31 19.47 -5.88
C ASN A 292 -8.41 18.40 -6.97
N ASP A 293 -9.61 18.20 -7.51
CA ASP A 293 -9.92 17.19 -8.54
C ASP A 293 -9.86 17.75 -9.96
N GLY A 294 -9.43 19.00 -10.13
CA GLY A 294 -9.46 19.77 -11.38
C GLY A 294 -10.67 20.68 -11.50
N THR A 295 -11.83 20.24 -11.00
CA THR A 295 -13.07 21.03 -11.03
C THR A 295 -13.20 22.02 -9.88
N GLY A 296 -12.53 21.75 -8.76
CA GLY A 296 -12.48 22.63 -7.60
C GLY A 296 -11.64 22.03 -6.48
N GLY A 297 -11.38 22.81 -5.44
CA GLY A 297 -10.71 22.34 -4.22
C GLY A 297 -11.68 22.17 -3.05
N ILE A 298 -11.48 21.16 -2.20
CA ILE A 298 -12.23 21.01 -0.94
C ILE A 298 -11.26 20.79 0.22
N LEU A 299 -11.59 21.32 1.39
CA LEU A 299 -10.79 21.14 2.59
C LEU A 299 -10.93 19.71 3.12
N VAL A 300 -9.79 19.09 3.44
CA VAL A 300 -9.72 17.75 4.02
C VAL A 300 -8.88 17.82 5.29
N ASP A 301 -9.40 17.29 6.38
CA ASP A 301 -8.63 17.07 7.61
C ASP A 301 -8.08 15.64 7.64
N PRO A 302 -6.79 15.41 7.35
CA PRO A 302 -6.21 14.07 7.34
C PRO A 302 -6.15 13.44 8.74
N THR A 303 -6.09 14.24 9.81
CA THR A 303 -5.89 13.74 11.19
C THR A 303 -7.13 13.07 11.75
N SER A 304 -8.30 13.38 11.21
CA SER A 304 -9.57 12.76 11.55
C SER A 304 -9.73 11.32 11.03
N PHE A 305 -8.90 10.87 10.07
CA PHE A 305 -9.01 9.54 9.47
C PHE A 305 -8.35 8.44 10.31
N LYS A 306 -9.14 7.46 10.74
CA LYS A 306 -8.64 6.26 11.43
C LYS A 306 -7.85 5.31 10.53
N ARG A 307 -8.19 5.29 9.23
CA ARG A 307 -7.57 4.41 8.22
C ARG A 307 -6.88 5.27 7.20
N LEU A 308 -5.59 5.45 7.39
CA LEU A 308 -4.76 6.31 6.58
C LEU A 308 -3.62 5.50 5.99
N ASP A 309 -3.55 5.44 4.67
CA ASP A 309 -2.48 4.79 3.91
C ASP A 309 -1.73 5.85 3.09
N MET A 310 -0.44 6.01 3.38
CA MET A 310 0.42 6.98 2.68
C MET A 310 1.18 6.36 1.52
N GLY A 311 0.87 5.11 1.17
CA GLY A 311 1.61 4.32 0.18
C GLY A 311 2.95 3.83 0.73
N GLN A 312 3.92 3.67 -0.16
CA GLN A 312 5.26 3.25 0.25
C GLN A 312 5.94 4.37 1.09
N TYR A 313 6.86 3.99 1.97
CA TYR A 313 7.67 4.96 2.70
C TYR A 313 8.34 5.94 1.72
N LEU A 314 8.37 7.22 2.07
CA LEU A 314 8.94 8.26 1.22
C LEU A 314 10.46 8.21 1.23
N LYS A 315 11.06 8.11 2.42
CA LYS A 315 12.51 8.07 2.59
C LYS A 315 12.88 7.25 3.81
N ARG A 316 13.99 6.53 3.70
CA ARG A 316 14.60 5.76 4.78
C ARG A 316 16.04 6.17 4.95
N TRP A 317 16.48 6.34 6.20
CA TRP A 317 17.88 6.49 6.55
C TRP A 317 18.31 5.28 7.37
N GLU A 318 19.52 4.79 7.13
CA GLU A 318 20.16 3.76 7.93
C GLU A 318 21.55 4.24 8.35
N SER A 319 21.94 3.92 9.59
CA SER A 319 23.26 4.20 10.13
C SER A 319 23.71 3.05 11.03
N ASN A 320 25.02 2.79 11.10
CA ASN A 320 25.57 1.84 12.06
C ASN A 320 25.72 2.44 13.47
N HIS A 321 25.63 3.76 13.59
CA HIS A 321 25.80 4.51 14.84
C HIS A 321 24.58 5.41 15.13
N ALA A 322 24.39 5.77 16.40
CA ALA A 322 23.33 6.68 16.81
C ALA A 322 23.69 8.11 16.37
N ASP A 323 22.98 8.65 15.38
CA ASP A 323 23.30 9.94 14.74
C ASP A 323 23.07 11.21 15.59
N SER A 324 22.77 11.10 16.89
CA SER A 324 22.64 12.28 17.76
C SER A 324 23.99 12.68 18.35
N LEU A 325 24.75 13.51 17.62
CA LEU A 325 26.06 14.08 18.02
C LEU A 325 26.06 14.80 19.40
N THR A 326 24.91 15.26 19.90
CA THR A 326 24.79 15.88 21.24
C THR A 326 24.45 14.89 22.36
N LYS A 327 24.21 13.61 22.03
CA LYS A 327 23.76 12.56 22.95
C LYS A 327 24.55 11.25 22.81
N GLU A 328 25.63 11.25 22.04
CA GLU A 328 26.43 10.05 21.69
C GLU A 328 26.96 9.29 22.92
N LEU A 329 27.46 9.99 23.95
CA LEU A 329 28.01 9.32 25.15
C LEU A 329 26.94 8.79 26.12
N GLY A 330 25.81 9.49 26.25
CA GLY A 330 24.77 9.17 27.22
C GLY A 330 23.74 8.17 26.71
N MET A 331 23.42 8.21 25.41
CA MET A 331 22.41 7.32 24.81
C MET A 331 22.93 5.93 24.52
N GLU A 332 24.23 5.72 24.25
CA GLU A 332 24.77 4.37 24.06
C GLU A 332 24.77 3.59 25.39
N PHE A 333 25.07 4.28 26.50
CA PHE A 333 24.99 3.73 27.85
C PHE A 333 23.53 3.53 28.31
N ALA A 334 22.66 4.52 28.08
CA ALA A 334 21.23 4.40 28.38
C ALA A 334 20.54 3.34 27.51
N SER A 335 20.89 3.22 26.22
CA SER A 335 20.31 2.21 25.34
C SER A 335 20.76 0.80 25.73
N ARG A 336 22.03 0.60 26.12
CA ARG A 336 22.46 -0.68 26.72
C ARG A 336 21.69 -1.01 28.00
N LEU A 337 21.34 0.00 28.81
CA LEU A 337 20.53 -0.17 30.02
C LEU A 337 19.04 -0.50 29.73
N PHE A 338 18.44 0.10 28.69
CA PHE A 338 17.00 -0.01 28.41
C PHE A 338 16.64 -1.07 27.35
N THR A 339 17.60 -1.60 26.58
CA THR A 339 17.32 -2.56 25.49
C THR A 339 17.93 -3.94 25.66
N GLY A 340 18.80 -4.18 26.65
CA GLY A 340 19.27 -5.52 27.03
C GLY A 340 20.16 -6.25 26.01
N GLY A 341 20.46 -5.64 24.85
CA GLY A 341 21.25 -6.23 23.77
C GLY A 341 22.18 -5.24 23.08
N ASN A 342 23.03 -5.74 22.18
CA ASN A 342 23.98 -4.91 21.42
C ASN A 342 23.27 -4.29 20.20
N ILE A 343 23.25 -2.96 20.10
CA ILE A 343 22.65 -2.26 18.96
C ILE A 343 23.66 -2.26 17.81
N ILE A 344 23.25 -2.81 16.66
CA ILE A 344 24.14 -2.95 15.50
C ILE A 344 23.79 -1.99 14.36
N LYS A 345 22.53 -1.54 14.29
CA LYS A 345 22.04 -0.63 13.24
C LYS A 345 20.89 0.23 13.74
N HIS A 346 20.76 1.38 13.12
CA HIS A 346 19.71 2.36 13.31
C HIS A 346 18.98 2.55 11.99
N ARG A 347 17.66 2.67 12.03
CA ARG A 347 16.81 2.90 10.86
C ARG A 347 15.75 3.93 11.18
N TRP A 348 15.62 4.93 10.32
CA TRP A 348 14.53 5.90 10.35
C TRP A 348 13.73 5.75 9.06
N THR A 349 12.44 5.48 9.18
CA THR A 349 11.55 5.34 8.03
C THR A 349 10.46 6.40 8.13
N VAL A 350 10.26 7.18 7.06
CA VAL A 350 9.21 8.20 6.98
C VAL A 350 8.17 7.80 5.95
N TYR A 351 6.91 7.89 6.36
CA TYR A 351 5.74 7.85 5.51
C TYR A 351 5.12 9.25 5.52
N ALA A 352 4.80 9.80 4.35
CA ALA A 352 4.20 11.13 4.28
C ALA A 352 3.34 11.31 3.04
N LEU A 353 2.26 12.06 3.18
CA LEU A 353 1.56 12.70 2.07
C LEU A 353 2.17 14.07 1.84
N ARG A 354 2.57 14.34 0.60
CA ARG A 354 3.15 15.61 0.18
C ARG A 354 2.25 16.33 -0.80
N ILE A 355 2.46 17.63 -0.86
CA ILE A 355 1.89 18.51 -1.89
C ILE A 355 2.17 17.93 -3.28
N GLY A 356 1.15 17.86 -4.12
CA GLY A 356 1.19 17.27 -5.46
C GLY A 356 0.88 15.77 -5.53
N ASN A 357 0.86 15.05 -4.41
CA ASN A 357 0.53 13.62 -4.41
C ASN A 357 -0.94 13.38 -4.79
N PRO A 358 -1.24 12.25 -5.47
CA PRO A 358 -2.61 11.81 -5.66
C PRO A 358 -3.16 11.25 -4.36
N VAL A 359 -4.41 11.57 -4.06
CA VAL A 359 -5.13 11.03 -2.92
C VAL A 359 -6.52 10.59 -3.36
N TYR A 360 -6.86 9.39 -2.92
CA TYR A 360 -8.18 8.80 -2.95
C TYR A 360 -8.71 8.86 -1.52
N LEU A 361 -9.93 9.34 -1.35
CA LEU A 361 -10.56 9.36 -0.05
C LEU A 361 -12.02 8.98 -0.12
N LEU A 362 -12.45 8.36 0.97
CA LEU A 362 -13.85 8.15 1.28
C LEU A 362 -14.04 8.68 2.70
N GLY A 363 -14.85 9.72 2.84
CA GLY A 363 -15.00 10.44 4.10
C GLY A 363 -16.41 10.97 4.28
N THR A 364 -16.64 11.63 5.41
CA THR A 364 -17.89 12.33 5.69
C THR A 364 -17.70 13.80 5.37
N THR A 365 -18.51 14.33 4.46
CA THR A 365 -18.57 15.75 4.14
C THR A 365 -19.56 16.45 5.05
N ARG A 366 -19.10 17.51 5.73
CA ARG A 366 -19.93 18.33 6.62
C ARG A 366 -19.73 19.81 6.32
N SER A 367 -20.70 20.62 6.75
CA SER A 367 -20.62 22.07 6.63
C SER A 367 -19.59 22.64 7.60
N ARG A 368 -18.83 23.63 7.11
CA ARG A 368 -17.84 24.35 7.92
C ARG A 368 -18.50 25.44 8.76
N PRO A 369 -18.02 25.70 9.98
CA PRO A 369 -18.44 26.84 10.77
C PRO A 369 -18.15 28.16 10.05
N GLN A 370 -19.05 29.15 10.19
CA GLN A 370 -18.90 30.45 9.53
C GLN A 370 -17.64 31.21 9.98
N GLU A 371 -17.20 30.99 11.22
CA GLU A 371 -15.97 31.58 11.76
C GLU A 371 -14.72 31.12 10.99
N GLU A 372 -14.63 29.83 10.64
CA GLU A 372 -13.51 29.29 9.87
C GLU A 372 -13.48 29.86 8.45
N LEU A 373 -14.65 30.01 7.82
CA LEU A 373 -14.77 30.60 6.49
C LEU A 373 -14.28 32.05 6.47
N GLN A 374 -14.67 32.84 7.49
CA GLN A 374 -14.22 34.22 7.63
C GLN A 374 -12.72 34.32 7.90
N ASN A 375 -12.18 33.46 8.75
CA ASN A 375 -10.74 33.41 9.05
C ASN A 375 -9.90 33.07 7.81
N GLU A 376 -10.44 32.27 6.89
CA GLU A 376 -9.79 31.94 5.61
C GLU A 376 -10.00 33.02 4.53
N GLY A 377 -10.90 33.98 4.77
CA GLY A 377 -11.28 35.04 3.83
C GLY A 377 -12.19 34.57 2.70
N LEU A 378 -13.00 33.53 2.95
CA LEU A 378 -13.93 32.96 1.98
C LEU A 378 -15.27 33.71 2.02
N ASP A 379 -15.74 34.10 0.85
CA ASP A 379 -17.00 34.85 0.67
C ASP A 379 -18.24 33.93 0.60
N GLY A 380 -18.05 32.62 0.58
CA GLY A 380 -19.10 31.60 0.51
C GLY A 380 -19.79 31.50 -0.85
N THR A 381 -19.28 32.15 -1.89
CA THR A 381 -19.83 32.08 -3.25
C THR A 381 -19.62 30.69 -3.88
N LEU A 382 -18.49 30.06 -3.55
CA LEU A 382 -18.13 28.72 -4.01
C LEU A 382 -18.64 27.67 -3.05
N GLN A 383 -19.58 26.83 -3.49
CA GLN A 383 -20.22 25.81 -2.64
C GLN A 383 -19.21 24.85 -1.99
N ASN A 384 -18.17 24.45 -2.73
CA ASN A 384 -17.10 23.57 -2.24
C ASN A 384 -16.27 24.17 -1.10
N THR A 385 -16.25 25.51 -0.96
CA THR A 385 -15.53 26.18 0.14
C THR A 385 -16.27 26.09 1.48
N LEU A 386 -17.58 25.89 1.44
CA LEU A 386 -18.47 25.79 2.61
C LEU A 386 -18.42 24.42 3.27
N LEU A 387 -17.76 23.45 2.64
CA LEU A 387 -17.73 22.06 3.04
C LEU A 387 -16.29 21.64 3.41
N GLU A 388 -16.20 20.73 4.36
CA GLU A 388 -14.97 20.02 4.68
C GLU A 388 -15.22 18.51 4.72
N VAL A 389 -14.17 17.74 4.48
CA VAL A 389 -14.19 16.28 4.54
C VAL A 389 -13.39 15.79 5.73
N VAL A 390 -14.04 14.97 6.55
CA VAL A 390 -13.46 14.35 7.75
C VAL A 390 -13.58 12.83 7.71
N GLY A 391 -12.68 12.15 8.42
CA GLY A 391 -12.54 10.70 8.50
C GLY A 391 -13.50 10.00 9.46
N GLU A 392 -14.74 10.47 9.56
CA GLU A 392 -15.77 9.88 10.42
C GLU A 392 -16.45 8.69 9.70
N ASP A 393 -16.51 7.53 10.38
CA ASP A 393 -17.20 6.34 9.88
C ASP A 393 -18.72 6.56 9.88
N ALA A 394 -19.40 6.10 8.82
CA ALA A 394 -20.86 6.09 8.72
C ALA A 394 -21.40 4.65 8.67
N PRO A 395 -22.71 4.42 8.92
CA PRO A 395 -23.31 3.10 8.77
C PRO A 395 -23.08 2.53 7.37
N GLY A 396 -22.36 1.41 7.28
CA GLY A 396 -22.03 0.76 6.00
C GLY A 396 -20.84 1.35 5.24
N ILE A 397 -20.25 2.46 5.70
CA ILE A 397 -19.12 3.13 5.03
C ILE A 397 -17.97 3.34 6.03
N LYS A 398 -16.81 2.79 5.70
CA LYS A 398 -15.58 3.02 6.46
C LYS A 398 -14.78 4.15 5.85
N ALA A 399 -14.56 5.21 6.61
CA ALA A 399 -13.76 6.32 6.15
C ALA A 399 -12.29 5.90 6.01
N THR A 400 -11.71 6.27 4.87
CA THR A 400 -10.36 5.89 4.45
C THR A 400 -9.72 7.03 3.67
N LEU A 401 -8.45 7.32 3.97
CA LEU A 401 -7.60 8.23 3.19
C LEU A 401 -6.45 7.39 2.64
N GLN A 402 -6.25 7.35 1.33
CA GLN A 402 -5.21 6.56 0.70
C GLN A 402 -4.44 7.39 -0.33
N ARG A 403 -3.11 7.29 -0.34
CA ARG A 403 -2.31 7.79 -1.45
C ARG A 403 -2.63 6.99 -2.72
N GLY A 404 -2.73 7.67 -3.85
CA GLY A 404 -3.07 7.10 -5.15
C GLY A 404 -4.41 7.59 -5.66
N THR A 405 -4.62 7.48 -6.98
CA THR A 405 -5.92 7.68 -7.61
C THR A 405 -6.74 6.39 -7.56
N GLU A 406 -8.03 6.45 -7.92
CA GLU A 406 -8.84 5.24 -8.11
C GLU A 406 -8.19 4.28 -9.12
N LEU A 407 -7.65 4.82 -10.22
CA LEU A 407 -6.92 4.06 -11.22
C LEU A 407 -5.69 3.36 -10.63
N ALA A 408 -4.90 4.06 -9.82
CA ALA A 408 -3.72 3.49 -9.19
C ALA A 408 -4.08 2.45 -8.12
N ASN A 409 -5.09 2.70 -7.29
CA ASN A 409 -5.41 1.84 -6.16
C ASN A 409 -6.22 0.62 -6.60
N ILE A 410 -7.34 0.82 -7.31
CA ILE A 410 -8.18 -0.28 -7.80
C ILE A 410 -7.48 -1.05 -8.92
N GLY A 411 -6.69 -0.39 -9.77
CA GLY A 411 -5.94 -1.07 -10.82
C GLY A 411 -4.90 -2.08 -10.33
N ARG A 412 -4.44 -1.97 -9.07
CA ARG A 412 -3.56 -2.94 -8.41
C ARG A 412 -4.32 -4.01 -7.62
N MET A 413 -5.61 -3.80 -7.37
CA MET A 413 -6.41 -4.73 -6.59
C MET A 413 -6.65 -6.01 -7.38
N ARG A 414 -6.53 -7.13 -6.67
CA ARG A 414 -6.98 -8.43 -7.17
C ARG A 414 -8.50 -8.46 -7.20
N SER A 415 -9.04 -9.35 -8.01
CA SER A 415 -10.49 -9.51 -8.13
C SER A 415 -11.09 -9.95 -6.79
N SER A 416 -12.20 -9.31 -6.41
CA SER A 416 -13.01 -9.68 -5.25
C SER A 416 -13.43 -11.15 -5.28
N PHE A 417 -13.56 -11.73 -6.48
CA PHE A 417 -13.84 -13.15 -6.66
C PHE A 417 -12.64 -14.02 -6.26
N GLU A 418 -11.42 -13.71 -6.72
CA GLU A 418 -10.21 -14.46 -6.37
C GLU A 418 -9.89 -14.40 -4.88
N VAL A 419 -10.05 -13.22 -4.28
CA VAL A 419 -9.80 -12.97 -2.86
C VAL A 419 -10.67 -13.85 -1.96
N MET A 420 -11.87 -14.23 -2.42
CA MET A 420 -12.80 -15.09 -1.68
C MET A 420 -12.76 -16.55 -2.12
N LEU A 421 -12.72 -16.83 -3.43
CA LEU A 421 -12.81 -18.20 -3.98
C LEU A 421 -11.66 -19.08 -3.49
N ILE A 422 -10.42 -18.61 -3.64
CA ILE A 422 -9.22 -19.41 -3.35
C ILE A 422 -9.20 -19.90 -1.89
N PRO A 423 -9.34 -19.04 -0.86
CA PRO A 423 -9.35 -19.50 0.52
C PRO A 423 -10.60 -20.32 0.85
N LEU A 424 -11.75 -20.03 0.24
CA LEU A 424 -12.96 -20.82 0.42
C LEU A 424 -12.79 -22.25 -0.11
N CYS A 425 -12.14 -22.43 -1.25
CA CYS A 425 -11.80 -23.75 -1.78
C CYS A 425 -10.93 -24.55 -0.81
N LEU A 426 -9.95 -23.92 -0.16
CA LEU A 426 -9.11 -24.59 0.84
C LEU A 426 -9.91 -24.95 2.09
N THR A 427 -10.78 -24.06 2.54
CA THR A 427 -11.63 -24.27 3.72
C THR A 427 -12.60 -25.44 3.48
N LEU A 428 -13.31 -25.44 2.35
CA LEU A 428 -14.24 -26.50 1.99
C LEU A 428 -13.51 -27.82 1.76
N GLY A 429 -12.37 -27.80 1.09
CA GLY A 429 -11.54 -28.98 0.89
C GLY A 429 -11.05 -29.57 2.22
N GLY A 430 -10.49 -28.74 3.10
CA GLY A 430 -10.09 -29.16 4.45
C GLY A 430 -11.27 -29.72 5.25
N LEU A 431 -12.43 -29.07 5.21
CA LEU A 431 -13.64 -29.55 5.90
C LEU A 431 -14.08 -30.93 5.39
N ILE A 432 -14.18 -31.11 4.07
CA ILE A 432 -14.55 -32.41 3.47
C ILE A 432 -13.57 -33.50 3.91
N LEU A 433 -12.26 -33.23 3.83
CA LEU A 433 -11.24 -34.19 4.23
C LEU A 433 -11.27 -34.50 5.73
N THR A 434 -11.55 -33.52 6.59
CA THR A 434 -11.73 -33.81 8.02
C THR A 434 -12.94 -34.71 8.27
N LEU A 435 -14.07 -34.46 7.60
CA LEU A 435 -15.29 -35.25 7.76
C LEU A 435 -15.14 -36.68 7.24
N MET A 436 -14.30 -36.91 6.23
CA MET A 436 -14.00 -38.25 5.71
C MET A 436 -13.11 -39.08 6.65
N ASN A 437 -12.37 -38.42 7.55
CA ASN A 437 -11.41 -39.03 8.46
C ASN A 437 -11.87 -39.01 9.94
N LEU A 438 -13.12 -38.62 10.20
CA LEU A 438 -13.83 -38.84 11.46
C LEU A 438 -14.47 -40.22 11.46
#